data_AF-A0A3M1B7K6-F1
#
_entry.id   AF-A0A3M1B7K6-F1
#
_cell.length_a   1.000
_cell.length_b   1.000
_cell.length_c   1.000
_cell.angle_alpha   90.00
_cell.angle_beta   90.00
_cell.angle_gamma   90.00
#
_symmetry.space_group_name_H-M   'P 1'
#
loop_
_entity.id
_entity.type
_entity.pdbx_description
1 polymer ?
#
loop_
_entity_poly.entity_id
_entity_poly.type
_entity_poly.pdbx_seq_one_letter_code
_entity_poly.pdbx_strand_id
1 'polypeptide(L)'
;MLSVALLMVALLAGFGGFGNARIAHPAEGALYPTPPDIEITLSRFAQARPWRAELNGIDITAEFSPIDLRTLQAAGTDLASYYFDGKNTFVLDTIGGVTTRVFYYDAVGPEIEVTNVTREADFLTISGRARDVSGIASLHVNGVAATLTGKRFSVSLADDALFTFTAVDRLGHVRETQMARPELLLPRVSRLRLSREGLSAAIDRIVEKVSENLALEENLLARNPIIDQRSEIGDLEVSALRIVARSLEVAPADFTLVATPPDRLEGEIVIPNLRATFRVTGHLFANPFSTLVTLETGRLRITPTIVLGVDGAGRLEGEIAGFGSRLLDEILDYGSLPDDLKDTVREAIRETLLDVAA
;
A
#
# COMPACT_ATOMS: atom_id res chain seq x y z
N MET A 1 -16.00 41.80 -49.59
CA MET A 1 -16.45 41.14 -48.34
C MET A 1 -16.02 39.67 -48.19
N LEU A 2 -15.14 39.12 -49.05
CA LEU A 2 -14.72 37.70 -48.98
C LEU A 2 -13.39 37.44 -48.24
N SER A 3 -12.62 38.48 -47.90
CA SER A 3 -11.24 38.32 -47.37
C SER A 3 -11.17 38.34 -45.83
N VAL A 4 -12.17 38.89 -45.15
CA VAL A 4 -12.24 38.89 -43.68
C VAL A 4 -12.83 37.58 -43.14
N ALA A 5 -13.75 36.95 -43.88
CA ALA A 5 -14.33 35.66 -43.49
C ALA A 5 -13.32 34.50 -43.58
N LEU A 6 -12.39 34.52 -44.55
CA LEU A 6 -11.35 33.50 -44.66
C LEU A 6 -10.27 33.63 -43.57
N LEU A 7 -9.99 34.86 -43.12
CA LEU A 7 -9.06 35.11 -42.01
C LEU A 7 -9.69 34.73 -40.65
N MET A 8 -11.00 34.90 -40.48
CA MET A 8 -11.75 34.42 -39.30
C MET A 8 -11.87 32.89 -39.26
N VAL A 9 -12.05 32.20 -40.40
CA VAL A 9 -12.09 30.73 -40.44
C VAL A 9 -10.69 30.14 -40.23
N ALA A 10 -9.61 30.82 -40.66
CA ALA A 10 -8.24 30.41 -40.33
C ALA A 10 -7.87 30.68 -38.86
N LEU A 11 -8.41 31.75 -38.23
CA LEU A 11 -8.27 31.97 -36.80
C LEU A 11 -9.12 31.00 -35.96
N LEU A 12 -10.31 30.61 -36.43
CA LEU A 12 -11.17 29.63 -35.75
C LEU A 12 -10.72 28.17 -35.96
N ALA A 13 -10.00 27.86 -37.05
CA ALA A 13 -9.34 26.56 -37.24
C ALA A 13 -8.04 26.42 -36.42
N GLY A 14 -7.52 27.51 -35.84
CA GLY A 14 -6.39 27.51 -34.91
C GLY A 14 -6.76 27.20 -33.45
N PHE A 15 -8.05 27.06 -33.14
CA PHE A 15 -8.57 26.72 -31.80
C PHE A 15 -9.17 25.30 -31.74
N GLY A 16 -8.77 24.40 -32.65
CA GLY A 16 -9.10 22.98 -32.57
C GLY A 16 -8.16 22.23 -31.64
N GLY A 17 -8.53 22.09 -30.35
CA GLY A 17 -7.90 21.16 -29.41
C GLY A 17 -7.19 21.83 -28.23
N PHE A 18 -7.95 22.37 -27.28
CA PHE A 18 -7.46 22.58 -25.93
C PHE A 18 -7.24 21.21 -25.27
N GLY A 19 -5.99 20.73 -25.27
CA GLY A 19 -5.59 19.51 -24.56
C GLY A 19 -4.59 18.71 -25.38
N ASN A 20 -3.29 18.91 -25.16
CA ASN A 20 -2.24 18.14 -25.84
C ASN A 20 -1.02 17.96 -24.93
N ALA A 21 -1.25 17.52 -23.70
CA ALA A 21 -0.19 16.89 -22.92
C ALA A 21 -0.13 15.42 -23.34
N ARG A 22 1.05 14.92 -23.71
CA ARG A 22 1.25 13.54 -24.14
C ARG A 22 2.51 12.98 -23.52
N ILE A 23 2.44 11.72 -23.13
CA ILE A 23 3.60 10.90 -22.78
C ILE A 23 4.11 10.26 -24.07
N ALA A 24 5.31 10.66 -24.51
CA ALA A 24 5.95 10.16 -25.72
C ALA A 24 6.75 8.89 -25.43
N HIS A 25 7.46 8.87 -24.29
CA HIS A 25 8.22 7.74 -23.78
C HIS A 25 8.13 7.74 -22.24
N PRO A 26 8.07 6.58 -21.56
CA PRO A 26 8.03 5.22 -22.10
C PRO A 26 6.69 4.85 -22.78
N ALA A 27 6.71 3.77 -23.57
CA ALA A 27 5.51 3.23 -24.20
C ALA A 27 4.64 2.42 -23.21
N GLU A 28 3.33 2.33 -23.45
CA GLU A 28 2.41 1.59 -22.55
C GLU A 28 2.75 0.11 -22.55
N GLY A 29 2.94 -0.47 -21.36
CA GLY A 29 3.25 -1.88 -21.15
C GLY A 29 4.64 -2.30 -21.63
N ALA A 30 5.50 -1.37 -22.06
CA ALA A 30 6.84 -1.69 -22.54
C ALA A 30 7.76 -2.15 -21.39
N LEU A 31 8.73 -3.00 -21.73
CA LEU A 31 9.74 -3.53 -20.82
C LEU A 31 11.11 -2.97 -21.19
N TYR A 32 11.83 -2.47 -20.20
CA TYR A 32 13.14 -1.85 -20.36
C TYR A 32 14.20 -2.55 -19.50
N PRO A 33 15.40 -2.86 -20.05
CA PRO A 33 16.49 -3.48 -19.31
C PRO A 33 17.32 -2.48 -18.47
N THR A 34 17.12 -1.19 -18.72
CA THR A 34 17.77 -0.08 -18.02
C THR A 34 16.72 0.99 -17.72
N PRO A 35 16.94 1.86 -16.72
CA PRO A 35 16.07 3.01 -16.49
C PRO A 35 15.81 3.78 -17.79
N PRO A 36 14.57 3.82 -18.31
CA PRO A 36 14.27 4.53 -19.54
C PRO A 36 14.26 6.05 -19.32
N ASP A 37 14.54 6.84 -20.34
CA ASP A 37 14.23 8.29 -20.28
C ASP A 37 12.71 8.49 -20.21
N ILE A 38 12.25 9.61 -19.65
CA ILE A 38 10.84 10.01 -19.74
C ILE A 38 10.74 11.22 -20.64
N GLU A 39 9.95 11.11 -21.71
CA GLU A 39 9.72 12.19 -22.66
C GLU A 39 8.23 12.55 -22.68
N ILE A 40 7.95 13.84 -22.49
CA ILE A 40 6.61 14.40 -22.55
C ILE A 40 6.53 15.51 -23.58
N THR A 41 5.39 15.59 -24.27
CA THR A 41 5.07 16.74 -25.12
C THR A 41 4.01 17.58 -24.42
N LEU A 42 4.32 18.86 -24.19
CA LEU A 42 3.44 19.87 -23.65
C LEU A 42 3.31 21.02 -24.64
N SER A 43 2.08 21.53 -24.85
CA SER A 43 1.91 22.79 -25.58
C SER A 43 2.62 23.95 -24.85
N ARG A 44 3.07 24.98 -25.59
CA ARG A 44 3.69 26.18 -24.95
C ARG A 44 2.81 26.82 -23.87
N PHE A 45 1.49 26.80 -24.06
CA PHE A 45 0.55 27.30 -23.06
C PHE A 45 0.45 26.40 -21.82
N ALA A 46 0.63 25.08 -21.99
CA ALA A 46 0.65 24.13 -20.88
C ALA A 46 1.96 24.20 -20.07
N GLN A 47 3.10 24.44 -20.73
CA GLN A 47 4.38 24.64 -20.05
C GLN A 47 4.41 25.92 -19.20
N ALA A 48 3.69 26.96 -19.62
CA ALA A 48 3.59 28.23 -18.91
C ALA A 48 2.59 28.22 -17.73
N ARG A 49 1.95 27.07 -17.46
CA ARG A 49 1.03 26.86 -16.34
C ARG A 49 1.58 25.78 -15.40
N PRO A 50 1.06 25.67 -14.17
CA PRO A 50 1.43 24.56 -13.31
C PRO A 50 1.09 23.22 -13.99
N TRP A 51 2.07 22.34 -14.03
CA TRP A 51 1.95 20.94 -14.40
C TRP A 51 2.80 20.14 -13.43
N ARG A 52 2.48 18.86 -13.27
CA ARG A 52 3.16 17.97 -12.35
C ARG A 52 3.43 16.63 -13.00
N ALA A 53 4.62 16.11 -12.79
CA ALA A 53 5.04 14.79 -13.23
C ALA A 53 5.40 13.96 -12.00
N GLU A 54 4.78 12.80 -11.87
CA GLU A 54 5.06 11.86 -10.80
C GLU A 54 5.53 10.53 -11.39
N LEU A 55 6.60 9.97 -10.84
CA LEU A 55 7.04 8.60 -11.09
C LEU A 55 6.87 7.82 -9.79
N ASN A 56 6.04 6.79 -9.83
CA ASN A 56 5.72 5.94 -8.67
C ASN A 56 5.25 6.75 -7.44
N GLY A 57 4.50 7.82 -7.67
CA GLY A 57 3.96 8.71 -6.63
C GLY A 57 4.96 9.76 -6.10
N ILE A 58 6.19 9.79 -6.63
CA ILE A 58 7.21 10.78 -6.28
C ILE A 58 7.22 11.88 -7.35
N ASP A 59 7.17 13.13 -6.92
CA ASP A 59 7.24 14.28 -7.82
C ASP A 59 8.65 14.39 -8.44
N ILE A 60 8.71 14.28 -9.77
CA ILE A 60 9.94 14.39 -10.58
C ILE A 60 9.87 15.57 -11.55
N THR A 61 8.96 16.53 -11.33
CA THR A 61 8.75 17.68 -12.22
C THR A 61 10.04 18.48 -12.45
N ALA A 62 10.89 18.59 -11.43
CA ALA A 62 12.15 19.32 -11.49
C ALA A 62 13.24 18.63 -12.35
N GLU A 63 13.09 17.34 -12.64
CA GLU A 63 14.06 16.55 -13.40
C GLU A 63 13.92 16.75 -14.92
N PHE A 64 12.84 17.39 -15.36
CA PHE A 64 12.57 17.62 -16.78
C PHE A 64 13.29 18.86 -17.30
N SER A 65 14.05 18.66 -18.39
CA SER A 65 14.67 19.72 -19.17
C SER A 65 14.04 19.80 -20.57
N PRO A 66 13.85 21.01 -21.13
CA PRO A 66 13.35 21.16 -22.49
C PRO A 66 14.39 20.67 -23.50
N ILE A 67 13.99 19.75 -24.37
CA ILE A 67 14.80 19.33 -25.52
C ILE A 67 14.40 20.08 -26.80
N ASP A 68 13.14 20.52 -26.89
CA ASP A 68 12.65 21.43 -27.93
C ASP A 68 11.53 22.35 -27.40
N LEU A 69 10.86 23.07 -28.31
CA LEU A 69 9.80 24.04 -27.97
C LEU A 69 8.53 23.45 -27.33
N ARG A 70 8.36 22.14 -27.39
CA ARG A 70 7.18 21.40 -26.90
C ARG A 70 7.54 20.15 -26.12
N THR A 71 8.74 19.61 -26.31
CA THR A 71 9.16 18.35 -25.69
C THR A 71 10.11 18.61 -24.53
N LEU A 72 9.82 17.94 -23.41
CA LEU A 72 10.67 17.91 -22.23
C LEU A 72 11.10 16.47 -21.99
N GLN A 73 12.32 16.31 -21.48
CA GLN A 73 12.92 15.03 -21.16
C GLN A 73 13.50 15.05 -19.75
N ALA A 74 13.29 13.98 -19.01
CA ALA A 74 14.07 13.62 -17.83
C ALA A 74 14.89 12.37 -18.16
N ALA A 75 16.21 12.42 -17.97
CA ALA A 75 17.09 11.31 -18.33
C ALA A 75 16.93 10.14 -17.35
N GLY A 76 16.91 8.92 -17.88
CA GLY A 76 16.72 7.70 -17.08
C GLY A 76 17.80 7.51 -16.02
N THR A 77 19.01 8.02 -16.26
CA THR A 77 20.12 8.01 -15.29
C THR A 77 19.84 8.90 -14.08
N ASP A 78 19.23 10.06 -14.29
CA ASP A 78 18.88 11.01 -13.22
C ASP A 78 17.66 10.49 -12.46
N LEU A 79 16.83 9.70 -13.15
CA LEU A 79 15.64 9.06 -12.59
C LEU A 79 15.92 7.70 -11.91
N ALA A 80 17.17 7.21 -11.89
CA ALA A 80 17.50 5.84 -11.49
C ALA A 80 16.99 5.44 -10.09
N SER A 81 17.01 6.37 -9.12
CA SER A 81 16.53 6.12 -7.76
C SER A 81 15.01 6.10 -7.60
N TYR A 82 14.27 6.52 -8.62
CA TYR A 82 12.81 6.60 -8.61
C TYR A 82 12.14 5.40 -9.30
N TYR A 83 12.90 4.61 -10.03
CA TYR A 83 12.41 3.37 -10.64
C TYR A 83 12.32 2.24 -9.64
N PHE A 84 11.28 1.43 -9.79
CA PHE A 84 11.16 0.13 -9.16
C PHE A 84 11.50 -0.96 -10.17
N ASP A 85 12.16 -2.00 -9.70
CA ASP A 85 12.23 -3.24 -10.47
C ASP A 85 10.81 -3.83 -10.60
N GLY A 86 10.44 -4.23 -11.81
CA GLY A 86 9.08 -4.57 -12.19
C GLY A 86 8.25 -3.36 -12.66
N LYS A 87 7.02 -3.26 -12.14
CA LYS A 87 6.00 -2.32 -12.63
C LYS A 87 6.29 -0.89 -12.17
N ASN A 88 6.27 0.05 -13.10
CA ASN A 88 6.38 1.48 -12.85
C ASN A 88 5.15 2.22 -13.39
N THR A 89 4.77 3.29 -12.70
CA THR A 89 3.65 4.15 -13.09
C THR A 89 4.11 5.59 -13.18
N PHE A 90 3.97 6.18 -14.36
CA PHE A 90 4.24 7.60 -14.59
C PHE A 90 2.91 8.34 -14.77
N VAL A 91 2.74 9.44 -14.05
CA VAL A 91 1.55 10.28 -14.06
C VAL A 91 1.95 11.68 -14.50
N LEU A 92 1.25 12.20 -15.48
CA LEU A 92 1.37 13.57 -15.96
C LEU A 92 0.05 14.30 -15.69
N ASP A 93 0.07 15.19 -14.71
CA ASP A 93 -1.05 16.06 -14.37
C ASP A 93 -0.86 17.44 -14.99
N THR A 94 -1.86 17.85 -15.76
CA THR A 94 -1.89 19.16 -16.41
C THR A 94 -3.28 19.76 -16.29
N ILE A 95 -3.41 21.05 -16.59
CA ILE A 95 -4.72 21.69 -16.66
C ILE A 95 -5.68 21.06 -17.69
N GLY A 96 -5.16 20.31 -18.66
CA GLY A 96 -5.95 19.57 -19.65
C GLY A 96 -6.43 18.20 -19.17
N GLY A 97 -6.05 17.78 -17.96
CA GLY A 97 -6.35 16.49 -17.37
C GLY A 97 -5.11 15.70 -16.99
N VAL A 98 -5.36 14.56 -16.35
CA VAL A 98 -4.34 13.60 -15.89
C VAL A 98 -4.18 12.50 -16.92
N THR A 99 -2.93 12.21 -17.29
CA THR A 99 -2.56 11.08 -18.16
C THR A 99 -1.63 10.15 -17.39
N THR A 100 -1.91 8.84 -17.45
CA THR A 100 -1.10 7.81 -16.79
C THR A 100 -0.44 6.90 -17.83
N ARG A 101 0.76 6.41 -17.52
CA ARG A 101 1.53 5.44 -18.30
C ARG A 101 2.04 4.34 -17.38
N VAL A 102 1.73 3.09 -17.70
CA VAL A 102 2.32 1.93 -17.02
C VAL A 102 3.37 1.30 -17.93
N PHE A 103 4.52 0.95 -17.36
CA PHE A 103 5.63 0.28 -18.05
C PHE A 103 6.41 -0.56 -17.04
N TYR A 104 7.41 -1.31 -17.53
CA TYR A 104 8.20 -2.23 -16.72
C TYR A 104 9.69 -1.95 -16.89
N TYR A 105 10.42 -2.00 -15.79
CA TYR A 105 11.87 -1.95 -15.74
C TYR A 105 12.34 -3.25 -15.09
N ASP A 106 13.36 -3.89 -15.65
CA ASP A 106 13.88 -5.15 -15.13
C ASP A 106 15.40 -5.11 -15.16
N ALA A 107 16.01 -5.29 -13.99
CA ALA A 107 17.46 -5.28 -13.81
C ALA A 107 17.97 -6.48 -13.02
N VAL A 108 17.09 -7.41 -12.65
CA VAL A 108 17.41 -8.51 -11.75
C VAL A 108 17.01 -9.84 -12.37
N GLY A 109 17.79 -10.89 -12.10
CA GLY A 109 17.42 -12.21 -12.57
C GLY A 109 16.22 -12.81 -11.81
N PRO A 110 15.67 -13.94 -12.30
CA PRO A 110 14.42 -14.50 -11.80
C PRO A 110 14.48 -14.89 -10.33
N GLU A 111 13.42 -14.60 -9.60
CA GLU A 111 13.23 -15.06 -8.24
C GLU A 111 12.74 -16.50 -8.19
N ILE A 112 13.27 -17.30 -7.25
CA ILE A 112 12.93 -18.70 -7.05
C ILE A 112 12.15 -18.90 -5.75
N GLU A 113 10.98 -19.51 -5.87
CA GLU A 113 10.12 -19.94 -4.78
C GLU A 113 10.02 -21.47 -4.80
N VAL A 114 10.65 -22.15 -3.84
CA VAL A 114 10.49 -23.61 -3.68
C VAL A 114 9.16 -23.89 -2.99
N THR A 115 8.33 -24.74 -3.60
CA THR A 115 6.99 -25.05 -3.09
C THR A 115 6.85 -26.47 -2.56
N ASN A 116 7.66 -27.40 -3.06
CA ASN A 116 7.65 -28.78 -2.63
C ASN A 116 9.03 -29.41 -2.82
N VAL A 117 9.36 -30.32 -1.91
CA VAL A 117 10.57 -31.14 -1.96
C VAL A 117 10.17 -32.56 -1.60
N THR A 118 10.38 -33.49 -2.53
CA THR A 118 10.10 -34.92 -2.31
C THR A 118 11.38 -35.73 -2.45
N ARG A 119 11.62 -36.64 -1.51
CA ARG A 119 12.78 -37.52 -1.50
C ARG A 119 12.36 -38.92 -1.94
N GLU A 120 13.11 -39.50 -2.88
CA GLU A 120 12.96 -40.89 -3.30
C GLU A 120 14.35 -41.52 -3.40
N ALA A 121 14.65 -42.43 -2.45
CA ALA A 121 15.99 -42.99 -2.26
C ALA A 121 17.06 -41.88 -2.16
N ASP A 122 18.05 -41.88 -3.06
CA ASP A 122 19.19 -40.95 -3.09
C ASP A 122 18.92 -39.67 -3.91
N PHE A 123 17.71 -39.52 -4.45
CA PHE A 123 17.31 -38.38 -5.26
C PHE A 123 16.31 -37.49 -4.53
N LEU A 124 16.45 -36.19 -4.79
CA LEU A 124 15.58 -35.17 -4.28
C LEU A 124 14.98 -34.44 -5.48
N THR A 125 13.65 -34.44 -5.54
CA THR A 125 12.89 -33.70 -6.55
C THR A 125 12.41 -32.39 -5.93
N ILE A 126 12.94 -31.28 -6.45
CA ILE A 126 12.57 -29.93 -6.05
C ILE A 126 11.57 -29.39 -7.06
N SER A 127 10.42 -28.93 -6.58
CA SER A 127 9.40 -28.27 -7.40
C SER A 127 9.06 -26.90 -6.85
N GLY A 128 8.88 -25.94 -7.74
CA GLY A 128 8.67 -24.56 -7.34
C GLY A 128 8.14 -23.68 -8.45
N ARG A 129 8.23 -22.38 -8.20
CA ARG A 129 7.90 -21.32 -9.15
C ARG A 129 9.10 -20.42 -9.34
N ALA A 130 9.31 -19.98 -10.57
CA ALA A 130 10.21 -18.89 -10.88
C ALA A 130 9.37 -17.68 -11.31
N ARG A 131 9.76 -16.49 -10.87
CA ARG A 131 9.04 -15.24 -11.14
C ARG A 131 10.00 -14.20 -11.65
N ASP A 132 9.60 -13.58 -12.74
CA ASP A 132 10.37 -12.58 -13.43
C ASP A 132 9.43 -11.79 -14.34
N VAL A 133 9.67 -10.48 -14.50
CA VAL A 133 8.82 -9.62 -15.33
C VAL A 133 9.19 -9.75 -16.82
N SER A 134 10.47 -9.91 -17.16
CA SER A 134 10.92 -10.24 -18.51
C SER A 134 10.68 -11.71 -18.88
N GLY A 135 10.54 -12.56 -17.86
CA GLY A 135 10.27 -13.98 -17.97
C GLY A 135 11.53 -14.82 -17.89
N ILE A 136 11.35 -16.12 -17.70
CA ILE A 136 12.48 -17.03 -17.41
C ILE A 136 13.04 -17.57 -18.72
N ALA A 137 14.35 -17.43 -18.94
CA ALA A 137 15.06 -18.10 -20.02
C ALA A 137 15.60 -19.47 -19.59
N SER A 138 16.21 -19.56 -18.40
CA SER A 138 16.72 -20.84 -17.88
C SER A 138 16.77 -20.90 -16.36
N LEU A 139 16.80 -22.12 -15.82
CA LEU A 139 17.00 -22.39 -14.41
C LEU A 139 17.86 -23.65 -14.27
N HIS A 140 18.92 -23.56 -13.47
CA HIS A 140 19.77 -24.67 -13.10
C HIS A 140 19.83 -24.80 -11.58
N VAL A 141 19.89 -26.02 -11.06
CA VAL A 141 20.07 -26.30 -9.63
C VAL A 141 21.28 -27.22 -9.47
N ASN A 142 22.31 -26.74 -8.79
CA ASN A 142 23.61 -27.42 -8.70
C ASN A 142 24.15 -27.82 -10.09
N GLY A 143 23.95 -26.98 -11.10
CA GLY A 143 24.34 -27.22 -12.49
C GLY A 143 23.40 -28.14 -13.30
N VAL A 144 22.40 -28.75 -12.67
CA VAL A 144 21.39 -29.57 -13.37
C VAL A 144 20.26 -28.67 -13.88
N ALA A 145 19.96 -28.74 -15.18
CA ALA A 145 18.87 -27.97 -15.78
C ALA A 145 17.51 -28.40 -15.22
N ALA A 146 16.70 -27.44 -14.78
CA ALA A 146 15.32 -27.67 -14.35
C ALA A 146 14.38 -27.71 -15.56
N THR A 147 13.34 -28.55 -15.47
CA THR A 147 12.23 -28.55 -16.43
C THR A 147 11.32 -27.36 -16.11
N LEU A 148 11.11 -26.47 -17.08
CA LEU A 148 10.24 -25.30 -16.95
C LEU A 148 8.93 -25.49 -17.71
N THR A 149 7.80 -25.28 -17.03
CA THR A 149 6.45 -25.26 -17.61
C THR A 149 5.75 -23.97 -17.22
N GLY A 150 5.84 -22.95 -18.07
CA GLY A 150 5.40 -21.59 -17.74
C GLY A 150 6.25 -21.02 -16.60
N LYS A 151 5.61 -20.66 -15.48
CA LYS A 151 6.30 -20.17 -14.26
C LYS A 151 6.68 -21.27 -13.28
N ARG A 152 6.36 -22.54 -13.57
CA ARG A 152 6.65 -23.67 -12.67
C ARG A 152 7.94 -24.35 -13.10
N PHE A 153 8.71 -24.83 -12.14
CA PHE A 153 9.87 -25.65 -12.40
C PHE A 153 9.83 -26.95 -11.61
N SER A 154 10.51 -27.97 -12.15
CA SER A 154 10.86 -29.19 -11.42
C SER A 154 12.25 -29.66 -11.83
N VAL A 155 13.04 -30.10 -10.86
CA VAL A 155 14.37 -30.69 -11.07
C VAL A 155 14.55 -31.87 -10.13
N SER A 156 15.17 -32.93 -10.64
CA SER A 156 15.58 -34.09 -9.84
C SER A 156 17.10 -34.18 -9.86
N LEU A 157 17.70 -34.22 -8.69
CA LEU A 157 19.14 -34.23 -8.50
C LEU A 157 19.51 -35.05 -7.26
N ALA A 158 20.81 -35.31 -7.06
CA ALA A 158 21.29 -35.97 -5.87
C ALA A 158 20.92 -35.16 -4.61
N ASP A 159 20.59 -35.87 -3.53
CA ASP A 159 20.36 -35.24 -2.23
C ASP A 159 21.66 -34.57 -1.72
N ASP A 160 21.57 -33.28 -1.43
CA ASP A 160 22.67 -32.46 -0.91
C ASP A 160 22.15 -31.57 0.23
N ALA A 161 23.06 -31.06 1.05
CA ALA A 161 22.75 -30.12 2.12
C ALA A 161 22.36 -28.73 1.59
N LEU A 162 22.98 -28.30 0.50
CA LEU A 162 22.81 -26.96 -0.09
C LEU A 162 22.54 -27.07 -1.59
N PHE A 163 21.60 -26.23 -2.05
CA PHE A 163 21.19 -26.14 -3.43
C PHE A 163 21.42 -24.72 -3.94
N THR A 164 22.26 -24.57 -4.96
CA THR A 164 22.50 -23.32 -5.68
C THR A 164 21.60 -23.28 -6.89
N PHE A 165 20.64 -22.37 -6.89
CA PHE A 165 19.77 -22.05 -8.00
C PHE A 165 20.42 -20.94 -8.81
N THR A 166 20.69 -21.18 -10.09
CA THR A 166 21.12 -20.17 -11.05
C THR A 166 20.00 -19.97 -12.06
N ALA A 167 19.30 -18.85 -11.94
CA ALA A 167 18.20 -18.48 -12.81
C ALA A 167 18.62 -17.35 -13.75
N VAL A 168 18.23 -17.45 -15.02
CA VAL A 168 18.50 -16.43 -16.05
C VAL A 168 17.18 -15.99 -16.66
N ASP A 169 16.97 -14.69 -16.74
CA ASP A 169 15.79 -14.09 -17.36
C ASP A 169 15.96 -13.99 -18.89
N ARG A 170 14.99 -13.38 -19.59
CA ARG A 170 15.08 -13.19 -21.04
C ARG A 170 15.94 -12.00 -21.48
N LEU A 171 16.33 -11.14 -20.55
CA LEU A 171 17.22 -10.00 -20.78
C LEU A 171 18.70 -10.35 -20.51
N GLY A 172 18.97 -11.53 -19.98
CA GLY A 172 20.30 -12.02 -19.64
C GLY A 172 20.73 -11.72 -18.20
N HIS A 173 19.85 -11.20 -17.35
CA HIS A 173 20.13 -11.02 -15.93
C HIS A 173 20.14 -12.37 -15.23
N VAL A 174 21.10 -12.52 -14.31
CA VAL A 174 21.34 -13.76 -13.58
C VAL A 174 21.09 -13.50 -12.11
N ARG A 175 20.33 -14.40 -11.47
CA ARG A 175 20.18 -14.44 -10.01
C ARG A 175 20.62 -15.80 -9.51
N GLU A 176 21.57 -15.75 -8.57
CA GLU A 176 21.98 -16.93 -7.83
C GLU A 176 21.36 -16.92 -6.44
N THR A 177 20.73 -18.02 -6.05
CA THR A 177 20.11 -18.19 -4.74
C THR A 177 20.54 -19.52 -4.16
N GLN A 178 21.06 -19.51 -2.93
CA GLN A 178 21.35 -20.75 -2.21
C GLN A 178 20.25 -21.05 -1.19
N MET A 179 19.79 -22.29 -1.19
CA MET A 179 18.82 -22.78 -0.21
C MET A 179 19.35 -24.03 0.47
N ALA A 180 19.19 -24.10 1.78
CA ALA A 180 19.45 -25.33 2.53
C ALA A 180 18.29 -26.32 2.33
N ARG A 181 18.60 -27.62 2.39
CA ARG A 181 17.57 -28.64 2.50
C ARG A 181 16.68 -28.36 3.74
N PRO A 182 15.36 -28.60 3.68
CA PRO A 182 14.43 -28.25 4.78
C PRO A 182 14.81 -28.84 6.16
N GLU A 183 15.47 -30.00 6.18
CA GLU A 183 15.87 -30.71 7.41
C GLU A 183 17.34 -30.51 7.78
N LEU A 184 18.04 -29.53 7.16
CA LEU A 184 19.42 -29.27 7.50
C LEU A 184 19.50 -28.70 8.92
N LEU A 185 20.06 -29.49 9.84
CA LEU A 185 20.51 -28.99 11.13
C LEU A 185 21.71 -28.09 10.91
N LEU A 186 21.44 -26.79 10.75
CA LEU A 186 22.45 -25.77 10.69
C LEU A 186 23.13 -25.65 12.07
N PRO A 187 24.48 -25.63 12.15
CA PRO A 187 25.17 -25.43 13.42
C PRO A 187 24.75 -24.09 14.05
N ARG A 188 24.76 -24.00 15.39
CA ARG A 188 24.31 -22.83 16.20
C ARG A 188 24.96 -21.48 15.86
N VAL A 189 25.95 -21.46 14.96
CA VAL A 189 26.61 -20.27 14.42
C VAL A 189 25.96 -19.72 13.14
N SER A 190 24.90 -20.35 12.64
CA SER A 190 24.23 -19.95 11.42
C SER A 190 23.30 -18.75 11.69
N ARG A 191 23.61 -17.61 11.08
CA ARG A 191 22.79 -16.40 11.15
C ARG A 191 21.75 -16.44 10.04
N LEU A 192 20.47 -16.40 10.40
CA LEU A 192 19.39 -16.15 9.46
C LEU A 192 19.31 -14.64 9.22
N ARG A 193 19.45 -14.22 7.96
CA ARG A 193 19.25 -12.83 7.54
C ARG A 193 18.03 -12.80 6.63
N LEU A 194 16.98 -12.12 7.06
CA LEU A 194 15.86 -11.76 6.20
C LEU A 194 16.33 -10.59 5.32
N SER A 195 16.26 -10.75 4.00
CA SER A 195 16.47 -9.64 3.09
C SER A 195 15.25 -8.71 3.10
N ARG A 196 15.42 -7.49 2.58
CA ARG A 196 14.33 -6.52 2.50
C ARG A 196 13.19 -7.05 1.62
N GLU A 197 13.53 -7.77 0.56
CA GLU A 197 12.61 -8.37 -0.42
C GLU A 197 11.88 -9.58 0.18
N GLY A 198 12.58 -10.42 0.94
CA GLY A 198 11.94 -11.54 1.66
C GLY A 198 10.96 -11.05 2.73
N LEU A 199 11.28 -9.91 3.37
CA LEU A 199 10.41 -9.28 4.34
C LEU A 199 9.23 -8.56 3.68
N SER A 200 9.40 -7.94 2.50
CA SER A 200 8.30 -7.27 1.79
C SER A 200 7.21 -8.25 1.34
N ALA A 201 7.59 -9.42 0.81
CA ALA A 201 6.61 -10.46 0.46
C ALA A 201 5.82 -11.00 1.67
N ALA A 202 6.45 -11.04 2.85
CA ALA A 202 5.77 -11.39 4.09
C ALA A 202 4.84 -10.25 4.57
N ILE A 203 5.28 -9.00 4.43
CA ILE A 203 4.48 -7.81 4.73
C ILE A 203 3.20 -7.79 3.90
N ASP A 204 3.27 -8.03 2.59
CA ASP A 204 2.09 -8.01 1.70
C ASP A 204 0.99 -8.99 2.17
N ARG A 205 1.38 -10.17 2.65
CA ARG A 205 0.45 -11.16 3.22
C ARG A 205 -0.13 -10.74 4.57
N ILE A 206 0.65 -10.02 5.38
CA ILE A 206 0.16 -9.46 6.64
C ILE A 206 -0.86 -8.37 6.35
N VAL A 207 -0.56 -7.48 5.39
CA VAL A 207 -1.46 -6.43 4.91
C VAL A 207 -2.81 -7.04 4.49
N GLU A 208 -2.78 -8.02 3.58
CA GLU A 208 -3.97 -8.69 3.07
C GLU A 208 -4.83 -9.26 4.22
N LYS A 209 -4.21 -10.01 5.14
CA LYS A 209 -4.92 -10.60 6.29
C LYS A 209 -5.47 -9.57 7.27
N VAL A 210 -4.74 -8.49 7.54
CA VAL A 210 -5.22 -7.44 8.46
C VAL A 210 -6.41 -6.71 7.85
N SER A 211 -6.34 -6.38 6.57
CA SER A 211 -7.44 -5.73 5.84
C SER A 211 -8.69 -6.61 5.77
N GLU A 212 -8.54 -7.93 5.59
CA GLU A 212 -9.67 -8.87 5.60
C GLU A 212 -10.34 -9.03 6.97
N ASN A 213 -9.56 -8.94 8.06
CA ASN A 213 -10.01 -9.25 9.41
C ASN A 213 -10.29 -8.01 10.27
N LEU A 214 -10.41 -6.83 9.65
CA LEU A 214 -10.69 -5.59 10.36
C LEU A 214 -12.17 -5.54 10.82
N ALA A 215 -12.50 -6.26 11.89
CA ALA A 215 -13.87 -6.42 12.41
C ALA A 215 -14.31 -5.24 13.31
N LEU A 216 -14.04 -4.00 12.90
CA LEU A 216 -14.27 -2.81 13.73
C LEU A 216 -15.74 -2.62 14.11
N GLU A 217 -16.67 -2.88 13.18
CA GLU A 217 -18.10 -2.72 13.46
C GLU A 217 -18.59 -3.75 14.48
N GLU A 218 -18.18 -5.01 14.32
CA GLU A 218 -18.52 -6.08 15.26
C GLU A 218 -17.99 -5.79 16.66
N ASN A 219 -16.72 -5.35 16.75
CA ASN A 219 -16.09 -4.97 18.02
C ASN A 219 -16.77 -3.75 18.67
N LEU A 220 -17.19 -2.75 17.89
CA LEU A 220 -17.93 -1.61 18.41
C LEU A 220 -19.31 -2.02 18.94
N LEU A 221 -20.05 -2.84 18.18
CA LEU A 221 -21.39 -3.27 18.56
C LEU A 221 -21.36 -4.20 19.78
N ALA A 222 -20.31 -5.01 19.94
CA ALA A 222 -20.10 -5.86 21.09
C ALA A 222 -19.90 -5.08 22.40
N ARG A 223 -19.48 -3.81 22.34
CA ARG A 223 -19.29 -2.92 23.49
C ARG A 223 -20.57 -2.24 23.96
N ASN A 224 -21.72 -2.55 23.35
CA ASN A 224 -22.99 -1.97 23.77
C ASN A 224 -23.49 -2.55 25.10
N PRO A 225 -24.07 -1.72 25.99
CA PRO A 225 -24.10 -0.25 25.94
C PRO A 225 -22.74 0.36 26.30
N ILE A 226 -22.36 1.44 25.60
CA ILE A 226 -21.09 2.15 25.80
C ILE A 226 -21.10 2.89 27.14
N ILE A 227 -22.22 3.56 27.42
CA ILE A 227 -22.53 4.13 28.73
C ILE A 227 -23.90 3.59 29.13
N ASP A 228 -24.03 3.18 30.39
CA ASP A 228 -25.28 2.83 31.05
C ASP A 228 -25.20 3.26 32.52
N GLN A 229 -25.27 4.57 32.76
CA GLN A 229 -25.06 5.16 34.09
C GLN A 229 -26.19 6.12 34.48
N ARG A 230 -26.42 6.22 35.79
CA ARG A 230 -26.88 7.47 36.41
C ARG A 230 -25.64 8.31 36.64
N SER A 231 -25.58 9.51 36.07
CA SER A 231 -24.44 10.41 36.29
C SER A 231 -24.99 11.74 36.78
N GLU A 232 -24.62 12.12 38.00
CA GLU A 232 -24.64 13.54 38.38
C GLU A 232 -23.53 14.21 37.57
N ILE A 233 -23.89 15.01 36.57
CA ILE A 233 -22.92 15.74 35.74
C ILE A 233 -22.84 17.15 36.31
N GLY A 234 -21.94 17.38 37.27
CA GLY A 234 -21.89 18.64 38.01
C GLY A 234 -23.17 18.88 38.82
N ASP A 235 -23.81 20.05 38.66
CA ASP A 235 -25.11 20.38 39.27
C ASP A 235 -26.31 19.90 38.43
N LEU A 236 -26.07 19.25 37.27
CA LEU A 236 -27.12 18.75 36.38
C LEU A 236 -27.52 17.32 36.71
N GLU A 237 -28.80 17.14 37.04
CA GLU A 237 -29.41 15.83 37.27
C GLU A 237 -29.66 15.14 35.92
N VAL A 238 -28.74 14.27 35.50
CA VAL A 238 -28.86 13.44 34.30
C VAL A 238 -29.10 12.00 34.73
N SER A 239 -30.33 11.54 34.59
CA SER A 239 -30.67 10.17 34.97
C SER A 239 -30.82 9.25 33.75
N ALA A 240 -30.32 8.03 33.89
CA ALA A 240 -30.37 6.98 32.87
C ALA A 240 -29.76 7.37 31.52
N LEU A 241 -28.59 8.05 31.52
CA LEU A 241 -27.84 8.29 30.30
C LEU A 241 -27.37 6.95 29.74
N ARG A 242 -27.77 6.68 28.50
CA ARG A 242 -27.40 5.47 27.78
C ARG A 242 -26.92 5.82 26.38
N ILE A 243 -25.74 5.31 26.02
CA ILE A 243 -25.16 5.44 24.69
C ILE A 243 -25.05 4.05 24.07
N VAL A 244 -25.60 3.88 22.87
CA VAL A 244 -25.61 2.61 22.15
C VAL A 244 -25.17 2.85 20.72
N ALA A 245 -24.05 2.25 20.31
CA ALA A 245 -23.63 2.18 18.91
C ALA A 245 -24.68 1.46 18.06
N ARG A 246 -24.95 1.98 16.87
CA ARG A 246 -25.95 1.45 15.93
C ARG A 246 -25.33 0.93 14.66
N SER A 247 -24.32 1.62 14.16
CA SER A 247 -23.58 1.23 12.97
C SER A 247 -22.21 1.86 12.97
N LEU A 248 -21.30 1.22 12.25
CA LEU A 248 -20.00 1.77 11.90
C LEU A 248 -19.77 1.53 10.41
N GLU A 249 -19.71 2.60 9.64
CA GLU A 249 -19.34 2.56 8.23
C GLU A 249 -17.87 2.94 8.11
N VAL A 250 -17.09 2.08 7.47
CA VAL A 250 -15.67 2.32 7.17
C VAL A 250 -15.43 2.10 5.69
N ALA A 251 -14.62 2.97 5.09
CA ALA A 251 -14.03 2.69 3.79
C ALA A 251 -12.90 1.65 3.93
N PRO A 252 -12.46 1.02 2.83
CA PRO A 252 -11.30 0.14 2.86
C PRO A 252 -10.09 0.82 3.52
N ALA A 253 -9.46 0.10 4.45
CA ALA A 253 -8.28 0.59 5.14
C ALA A 253 -7.05 0.49 4.23
N ASP A 254 -6.25 1.54 4.20
CA ASP A 254 -4.90 1.51 3.65
C ASP A 254 -3.94 1.07 4.75
N PHE A 255 -3.18 0.02 4.51
CA PHE A 255 -2.20 -0.49 5.45
C PHE A 255 -0.81 -0.48 4.82
N THR A 256 0.14 0.06 5.56
CA THR A 256 1.55 0.07 5.21
C THR A 256 2.36 -0.46 6.38
N LEU A 257 3.44 -1.18 6.09
CA LEU A 257 4.34 -1.70 7.09
C LEU A 257 5.76 -1.57 6.55
N VAL A 258 6.61 -0.89 7.32
CA VAL A 258 7.98 -0.57 6.92
C VAL A 258 8.93 -1.19 7.92
N ALA A 259 9.96 -1.86 7.41
CA ALA A 259 11.01 -2.40 8.25
C ALA A 259 11.98 -1.29 8.69
N THR A 260 12.11 -1.11 10.00
CA THR A 260 13.02 -0.15 10.63
C THR A 260 14.10 -0.94 11.39
N PRO A 261 15.37 -0.93 10.92
CA PRO A 261 16.45 -1.65 11.59
C PRO A 261 16.67 -1.21 13.04
N PRO A 262 17.14 -2.11 13.93
CA PRO A 262 17.62 -3.46 13.64
C PRO A 262 16.54 -4.55 13.64
N ASP A 263 15.41 -4.34 14.29
CA ASP A 263 14.45 -5.40 14.66
C ASP A 263 12.99 -4.93 14.70
N ARG A 264 12.67 -3.77 14.11
CA ARG A 264 11.32 -3.19 14.20
C ARG A 264 10.59 -3.19 12.87
N LEU A 265 9.27 -3.32 12.95
CA LEU A 265 8.35 -3.00 11.87
C LEU A 265 7.45 -1.86 12.35
N GLU A 266 7.43 -0.76 11.61
CA GLU A 266 6.53 0.36 11.84
C GLU A 266 5.36 0.24 10.89
N GLY A 267 4.17 0.03 11.45
CA GLY A 267 2.93 -0.02 10.70
C GLY A 267 2.23 1.32 10.69
N GLU A 268 1.49 1.57 9.62
CA GLU A 268 0.50 2.62 9.55
C GLU A 268 -0.75 2.09 8.87
N ILE A 269 -1.88 2.17 9.58
CA ILE A 269 -3.22 1.85 9.09
C ILE A 269 -4.00 3.16 9.03
N VAL A 270 -4.54 3.47 7.85
CA VAL A 270 -5.37 4.65 7.63
C VAL A 270 -6.74 4.19 7.17
N ILE A 271 -7.76 4.55 7.94
CA ILE A 271 -9.16 4.25 7.62
C ILE A 271 -9.83 5.57 7.27
N PRO A 272 -10.08 5.85 5.98
CA PRO A 272 -10.69 7.09 5.58
C PRO A 272 -12.20 7.07 5.82
N ASN A 273 -12.79 8.25 5.98
CA ASN A 273 -14.24 8.48 5.98
C ASN A 273 -15.01 7.55 6.93
N LEU A 274 -14.50 7.35 8.15
CA LEU A 274 -15.20 6.56 9.15
C LEU A 274 -16.42 7.33 9.66
N ARG A 275 -17.57 6.66 9.68
CA ARG A 275 -18.83 7.20 10.14
C ARG A 275 -19.48 6.27 11.15
N ALA A 276 -19.60 6.73 12.39
CA ALA A 276 -20.19 5.97 13.47
C ALA A 276 -21.50 6.63 13.93
N THR A 277 -22.57 5.85 14.06
CA THR A 277 -23.86 6.36 14.53
C THR A 277 -24.20 5.76 15.88
N PHE A 278 -24.57 6.63 16.83
CA PHE A 278 -24.92 6.27 18.20
C PHE A 278 -26.34 6.74 18.51
N ARG A 279 -27.06 5.95 19.29
CA ARG A 279 -28.29 6.39 19.93
C ARG A 279 -27.97 6.81 21.36
N VAL A 280 -28.33 8.04 21.69
CA VAL A 280 -28.17 8.60 23.03
C VAL A 280 -29.54 8.85 23.62
N THR A 281 -29.81 8.26 24.77
CA THR A 281 -31.08 8.41 25.51
C THR A 281 -30.82 8.76 26.95
N GLY A 282 -31.73 9.49 27.58
CA GLY A 282 -31.66 9.76 29.01
C GLY A 282 -32.76 10.72 29.45
N HIS A 283 -32.63 11.23 30.67
CA HIS A 283 -33.49 12.28 31.20
C HIS A 283 -32.62 13.43 31.68
N LEU A 284 -32.92 14.64 31.21
CA LEU A 284 -32.36 15.87 31.73
C LEU A 284 -33.40 16.45 32.69
N PHE A 285 -33.11 16.42 34.00
CA PHE A 285 -34.13 16.58 35.03
C PHE A 285 -35.27 15.57 34.83
N ALA A 286 -36.51 16.03 34.68
CA ALA A 286 -37.69 15.19 34.41
C ALA A 286 -38.01 15.00 32.91
N ASN A 287 -37.25 15.65 32.00
CA ASN A 287 -37.56 15.63 30.57
C ASN A 287 -36.76 14.52 29.86
N PRO A 288 -37.43 13.51 29.27
CA PRO A 288 -36.75 12.48 28.50
C PRO A 288 -36.22 13.06 27.19
N PHE A 289 -35.06 12.57 26.76
CA PHE A 289 -34.52 12.82 25.44
C PHE A 289 -34.05 11.52 24.78
N SER A 290 -34.14 11.49 23.47
CA SER A 290 -33.66 10.39 22.63
C SER A 290 -33.25 10.97 21.29
N THR A 291 -31.98 10.83 20.94
CA THR A 291 -31.44 11.40 19.70
C THR A 291 -30.38 10.49 19.09
N LEU A 292 -30.06 10.76 17.82
CA LEU A 292 -28.95 10.13 17.14
C LEU A 292 -27.78 11.12 17.12
N VAL A 293 -26.60 10.61 17.48
CA VAL A 293 -25.35 11.34 17.37
C VAL A 293 -24.51 10.61 16.34
N THR A 294 -24.02 11.34 15.35
CA THR A 294 -23.15 10.80 14.30
C THR A 294 -21.78 11.44 14.42
N LEU A 295 -20.74 10.61 14.53
CA LEU A 295 -19.36 11.02 14.37
C LEU A 295 -18.92 10.69 12.95
N GLU A 296 -18.42 11.68 12.25
CA GLU A 296 -17.69 11.55 11.00
C GLU A 296 -16.24 11.96 11.25
N THR A 297 -15.29 11.20 10.73
CA THR A 297 -13.86 11.54 10.77
C THR A 297 -13.30 11.48 9.36
N GLY A 298 -12.43 12.43 9.02
CA GLY A 298 -11.70 12.37 7.78
C GLY A 298 -10.85 11.10 7.73
N ARG A 299 -10.13 10.80 8.83
CA ARG A 299 -9.25 9.63 8.95
C ARG A 299 -9.17 9.11 10.39
N LEU A 300 -9.20 7.79 10.56
CA LEU A 300 -8.68 7.09 11.73
C LEU A 300 -7.28 6.56 11.38
N ARG A 301 -6.26 7.02 12.11
CA ARG A 301 -4.87 6.60 11.95
C ARG A 301 -4.47 5.68 13.09
N ILE A 302 -3.91 4.53 12.76
CA ILE A 302 -3.40 3.54 13.70
C ILE A 302 -1.93 3.29 13.38
N THR A 303 -1.07 3.25 14.40
CA THR A 303 0.38 3.20 14.27
C THR A 303 0.96 2.14 15.21
N PRO A 304 0.91 0.84 14.83
CA PRO A 304 1.54 -0.21 15.60
C PRO A 304 3.06 -0.21 15.38
N THR A 305 3.80 -0.47 16.45
CA THR A 305 5.23 -0.79 16.39
C THR A 305 5.40 -2.24 16.80
N ILE A 306 5.95 -3.06 15.91
CA ILE A 306 6.20 -4.49 16.14
C ILE A 306 7.71 -4.67 16.34
N VAL A 307 8.12 -5.29 17.44
CA VAL A 307 9.50 -5.71 17.68
C VAL A 307 9.61 -7.19 17.36
N LEU A 308 10.57 -7.54 16.51
CA LEU A 308 10.87 -8.91 16.14
C LEU A 308 11.94 -9.48 17.07
N GLY A 309 11.66 -10.64 17.63
CA GLY A 309 12.50 -11.29 18.62
C GLY A 309 12.73 -12.77 18.31
N VAL A 310 13.46 -13.40 19.23
CA VAL A 310 13.60 -14.85 19.28
C VAL A 310 13.33 -15.30 20.72
N ASP A 311 12.36 -16.18 20.89
CA ASP A 311 11.98 -16.69 22.20
C ASP A 311 13.07 -17.59 22.82
N GLY A 312 12.89 -17.97 24.09
CA GLY A 312 13.82 -18.88 24.79
C GLY A 312 13.96 -20.28 24.16
N ALA A 313 13.08 -20.65 23.24
CA ALA A 313 13.12 -21.91 22.48
C ALA A 313 13.74 -21.75 21.08
N GLY A 314 14.18 -20.54 20.71
CA GLY A 314 14.78 -20.27 19.40
C GLY A 314 13.77 -20.02 18.27
N ARG A 315 12.50 -19.73 18.59
CA ARG A 315 11.46 -19.43 17.61
C ARG A 315 11.39 -17.92 17.37
N LEU A 316 11.14 -17.53 16.12
CA LEU A 316 10.85 -16.13 15.78
C LEU A 316 9.53 -15.71 16.44
N GLU A 317 9.55 -14.55 17.09
CA GLU A 317 8.37 -13.92 17.68
C GLU A 317 8.25 -12.47 17.20
N GLY A 318 7.03 -11.95 17.19
CA GLY A 318 6.74 -10.55 16.94
C GLY A 318 5.82 -10.04 18.04
N GLU A 319 6.25 -8.99 18.74
CA GLU A 319 5.49 -8.37 19.82
C GLU A 319 5.09 -6.95 19.43
N ILE A 320 3.83 -6.58 19.66
CA ILE A 320 3.40 -5.18 19.53
C ILE A 320 3.95 -4.42 20.73
N ALA A 321 5.07 -3.71 20.53
CA ALA A 321 5.74 -2.94 21.56
C ALA A 321 5.15 -1.53 21.75
N GLY A 322 4.37 -1.06 20.78
CA GLY A 322 3.71 0.23 20.84
C GLY A 322 2.49 0.26 19.95
N PHE A 323 1.47 0.99 20.38
CA PHE A 323 0.24 1.17 19.63
C PHE A 323 -0.27 2.59 19.82
N GLY A 324 -0.40 3.35 18.74
CA GLY A 324 -1.01 4.66 18.75
C GLY A 324 -2.24 4.69 17.84
N SER A 325 -3.37 5.19 18.34
CA SER A 325 -4.56 5.47 17.53
C SER A 325 -4.96 6.93 17.64
N ARG A 326 -5.45 7.52 16.55
CA ARG A 326 -5.89 8.91 16.51
C ARG A 326 -6.99 9.13 15.48
N LEU A 327 -8.04 9.83 15.88
CA LEU A 327 -9.05 10.38 15.00
C LEU A 327 -8.60 11.77 14.51
N LEU A 328 -8.78 12.04 13.21
CA LEU A 328 -8.38 13.28 12.55
C LEU A 328 -9.56 13.86 11.78
N ASP A 329 -9.74 15.18 11.90
CA ASP A 329 -10.85 15.90 11.25
C ASP A 329 -12.22 15.41 11.75
N GLU A 330 -12.38 15.35 13.07
CA GLU A 330 -13.61 14.92 13.75
C GLU A 330 -14.74 15.95 13.57
N ILE A 331 -15.89 15.48 13.08
CA ILE A 331 -17.14 16.24 12.95
C ILE A 331 -18.22 15.45 13.68
N LEU A 332 -18.86 16.07 14.68
CA LEU A 332 -20.01 15.48 15.37
C LEU A 332 -21.29 16.23 14.99
N ASP A 333 -22.27 15.48 14.49
CA ASP A 333 -23.66 15.90 14.47
C ASP A 333 -24.34 15.38 15.74
N TYR A 334 -24.73 16.30 16.62
CA TYR A 334 -25.36 16.00 17.90
C TYR A 334 -26.88 15.84 17.80
N GLY A 335 -27.48 16.10 16.64
CA GLY A 335 -28.93 16.15 16.48
C GLY A 335 -29.56 17.09 17.53
N SER A 336 -30.48 16.54 18.32
CA SER A 336 -31.20 17.26 19.37
C SER A 336 -30.64 17.02 20.78
N LEU A 337 -29.36 16.63 20.89
CA LEU A 337 -28.72 16.40 22.18
C LEU A 337 -28.62 17.72 22.97
N PRO A 338 -28.99 17.74 24.26
CA PRO A 338 -28.78 18.90 25.12
C PRO A 338 -27.32 19.36 25.14
N ASP A 339 -27.09 20.68 25.10
CA ASP A 339 -25.75 21.26 25.02
C ASP A 339 -24.82 20.79 26.16
N ASP A 340 -25.37 20.69 27.39
CA ASP A 340 -24.64 20.26 28.59
C ASP A 340 -24.10 18.82 28.51
N LEU A 341 -24.61 18.00 27.59
CA LEU A 341 -24.21 16.60 27.41
C LEU A 341 -23.23 16.39 26.25
N LYS A 342 -23.01 17.40 25.40
CA LYS A 342 -22.26 17.24 24.15
C LYS A 342 -20.82 16.82 24.39
N ASP A 343 -20.15 17.38 25.40
CA ASP A 343 -18.75 17.06 25.70
C ASP A 343 -18.61 15.67 26.33
N THR A 344 -19.49 15.29 27.27
CA THR A 344 -19.51 13.94 27.86
C THR A 344 -19.76 12.87 26.79
N VAL A 345 -20.73 13.09 25.91
CA VAL A 345 -21.05 12.15 24.83
C VAL A 345 -19.92 12.09 23.80
N ARG A 346 -19.31 13.24 23.45
CA ARG A 346 -18.15 13.30 22.55
C ARG A 346 -17.02 12.43 23.08
N GLU A 347 -16.62 12.63 24.34
CA GLU A 347 -15.46 11.93 24.89
C GLU A 347 -15.73 10.43 25.02
N ALA A 348 -16.92 10.03 25.47
CA ALA A 348 -17.29 8.63 25.56
C ALA A 348 -17.25 7.91 24.20
N ILE A 349 -17.78 8.55 23.14
CA ILE A 349 -17.73 8.02 21.78
C ILE A 349 -16.28 7.92 21.29
N ARG A 350 -15.50 8.97 21.52
CA ARG A 350 -14.11 9.06 21.07
C ARG A 350 -13.22 8.00 21.72
N GLU A 351 -13.27 7.88 23.05
CA GLU A 351 -12.53 6.86 23.79
C GLU A 351 -12.91 5.45 23.33
N THR A 352 -14.22 5.19 23.15
CA THR A 352 -14.69 3.88 22.70
C THR A 352 -14.17 3.53 21.32
N LEU A 353 -14.19 4.48 20.37
CA LEU A 353 -13.71 4.22 19.01
C LEU A 353 -12.19 4.02 18.97
N LEU A 354 -11.43 4.75 19.78
CA LEU A 354 -9.98 4.55 19.89
C LEU A 354 -9.63 3.20 20.53
N ASP A 355 -10.43 2.73 21.48
CA ASP A 355 -10.29 1.43 22.15
C ASP A 355 -10.84 0.25 21.32
N VAL A 356 -11.71 0.50 20.35
CA VAL A 356 -12.11 -0.49 19.32
C VAL A 356 -11.04 -0.62 18.24
N ALA A 357 -10.35 0.48 17.95
CA ALA A 357 -9.27 0.50 16.98
C ALA A 357 -7.99 -0.17 17.50
N ALA A 358 -7.75 -0.10 18.82
CA ALA A 358 -6.70 -0.81 19.54
C ALA A 358 -7.00 -2.31 19.69
#